data_AF-A0A7Y9HVH0-F1
#
_entry.id   AF-A0A7Y9HVH0-F1
#
_cell.length_a   1.000
_cell.length_b   1.000
_cell.length_c   1.000
_cell.angle_alpha   90.00
_cell.angle_beta   90.00
_cell.angle_gamma   90.00
#
_symmetry.space_group_name_H-M   'P 1'
#
loop_
_entity.id
_entity.type
_entity.pdbx_description
1 polymer ?
#
loop_
_entity_poly.entity_id
_entity_poly.type
_entity_poly.pdbx_seq_one_letter_code
_entity_poly.pdbx_strand_id
1 'polypeptide(L)' 'MKTTLYFILTLLISAGALLGAMNMKNPFPLFAVAFGIWALFIWFYHKRAKKEAARRSREQLFENYMWTHLRSRNR' A
#
# COMPACT_ATOMS: atom_id res chain seq x y z
N MET A 1 3.00 9.26 -8.89
CA MET A 1 1.71 9.38 -9.60
C MET A 1 0.59 8.55 -8.96
N LYS A 2 0.79 7.26 -8.65
CA LYS A 2 -0.26 6.43 -8.03
C LYS A 2 -0.62 6.84 -6.58
N THR A 3 0.36 7.28 -5.80
CA THR A 3 0.21 7.77 -4.40
C THR A 3 -0.69 9.01 -4.27
N THR A 4 -0.62 9.92 -5.23
CA THR A 4 -1.46 11.14 -5.26
C THR A 4 -2.93 10.80 -5.44
N LEU A 5 -3.24 9.76 -6.21
CA LEU A 5 -4.60 9.27 -6.42
C LEU A 5 -5.19 8.65 -5.14
N TYR A 6 -4.37 7.96 -4.34
CA TYR A 6 -4.77 7.50 -3.00
C TYR A 6 -4.99 8.66 -2.03
N PHE A 7 -4.13 9.67 -2.07
CA PHE A 7 -4.28 10.86 -1.24
C PHE A 7 -5.59 11.61 -1.56
N ILE A 8 -5.89 11.79 -2.85
CA ILE A 8 -7.14 12.41 -3.33
C ILE A 8 -8.36 11.56 -2.95
N LEU A 9 -8.28 10.24 -3.06
CA LEU A 9 -9.34 9.34 -2.60
C LEU A 9 -9.55 9.44 -1.09
N THR A 10 -8.49 9.41 -0.27
CA THR A 10 -8.63 9.62 1.17
C THR A 10 -9.20 11.00 1.52
N LEU A 11 -8.90 12.02 0.73
CA LEU A 11 -9.42 13.38 0.92
C LEU A 11 -10.90 13.49 0.56
N LEU A 12 -11.31 12.89 -0.57
CA LEU A 12 -12.71 12.81 -0.99
C LEU A 12 -13.55 11.98 -0.02
N ILE A 13 -12.99 10.92 0.56
CA ILE A 13 -13.74 10.08 1.49
C ILE A 13 -13.79 10.70 2.89
N SER A 14 -12.73 11.39 3.34
CA SER A 14 -12.78 12.21 4.56
C SER A 14 -13.84 13.32 4.43
N ALA A 15 -13.88 14.01 3.29
CA ALA A 15 -14.90 15.01 2.99
C ALA A 15 -16.31 14.41 2.92
N GLY A 16 -16.48 13.24 2.29
CA GLY A 16 -17.75 12.51 2.24
C GLY A 16 -18.22 12.02 3.61
N ALA A 17 -17.29 11.61 4.48
CA ALA A 17 -17.60 11.25 5.86
C ALA A 17 -17.98 12.46 6.71
N LEU A 18 -17.29 13.60 6.54
CA LEU A 18 -17.59 14.83 7.27
C LEU A 18 -18.96 15.41 6.85
N LEU A 19 -19.27 15.39 5.55
CA LEU A 19 -20.59 15.77 5.01
C LEU A 19 -21.70 14.80 5.44
N GLY A 20 -21.41 13.49 5.48
CA GLY A 20 -22.35 12.47 5.98
C GLY A 20 -22.63 12.61 7.49
N ALA A 21 -21.60 12.90 8.29
CA ALA A 21 -21.72 13.12 9.73
C ALA A 21 -22.55 14.37 10.07
N MET A 22 -22.46 15.43 9.27
CA MET A 22 -23.24 16.65 9.47
C MET A 22 -24.74 16.50 9.13
N ASN A 23 -25.12 15.47 8.37
CA ASN A 23 -26.47 15.41 7.76
C ASN A 23 -27.31 14.19 8.17
N MET A 24 -26.84 13.32 9.09
CA MET A 24 -27.54 12.05 9.38
C MET A 24 -27.90 11.83 10.85
N LYS A 25 -29.16 11.42 11.08
CA LYS A 25 -29.66 10.84 12.35
C LYS A 25 -29.23 9.38 12.58
N ASN A 26 -28.77 8.67 11.54
CA ASN A 26 -28.36 7.27 11.60
C ASN A 26 -26.90 7.09 11.14
N PRO A 27 -25.95 6.80 12.05
CA PRO A 27 -24.50 6.83 11.78
C PRO A 27 -23.95 5.56 11.09
N PHE A 28 -24.76 4.52 10.89
CA PHE A 28 -24.32 3.25 10.29
C PHE A 28 -23.64 3.35 8.90
N PRO A 29 -24.13 4.18 7.95
CA PRO A 29 -23.48 4.30 6.63
C PRO A 29 -22.07 4.86 6.75
N LEU A 30 -21.82 5.70 7.77
CA LEU A 30 -20.52 6.29 8.02
C LEU A 30 -19.49 5.24 8.43
N PHE A 31 -19.91 4.27 9.24
CA PHE A 31 -19.06 3.13 9.59
C PHE A 31 -18.72 2.27 8.37
N ALA A 32 -19.67 2.02 7.48
CA ALA A 32 -19.43 1.25 6.25
C ALA A 32 -18.40 1.95 5.34
N VAL A 33 -18.49 3.28 5.22
CA VAL A 33 -17.52 4.08 4.47
C VAL A 33 -16.14 4.05 5.13
N ALA A 34 -16.06 4.22 6.45
CA ALA A 34 -14.81 4.16 7.19
C ALA A 34 -14.12 2.78 7.07
N PHE A 35 -14.88 1.69 7.16
CA PHE A 35 -14.36 0.32 6.99
C PHE A 35 -13.88 0.07 5.56
N GLY A 36 -14.61 0.56 4.55
CA GLY A 36 -14.21 0.46 3.15
C GLY A 36 -12.87 1.14 2.87
N ILE A 37 -12.62 2.30 3.47
CA ILE A 37 -11.33 3.03 3.38
C ILE A 37 -10.20 2.20 3.97
N TRP A 38 -10.41 1.67 5.19
CA TRP A 38 -9.39 0.92 5.90
C TRP A 38 -9.01 -0.35 5.17
N ALA A 39 -9.98 -1.09 4.63
CA ALA A 39 -9.74 -2.28 3.82
C ALA A 39 -8.92 -1.96 2.54
N LEU A 40 -9.26 -0.88 1.84
CA LEU A 40 -8.52 -0.44 0.65
C LEU A 40 -7.09 0.03 1.00
N PHE A 41 -6.92 0.75 2.10
CA PHE A 41 -5.62 1.21 2.57
C PHE A 41 -4.71 0.03 2.91
N ILE A 42 -5.20 -0.95 3.67
CA ILE A 42 -4.46 -2.16 4.04
C ILE A 42 -4.07 -2.96 2.80
N TRP A 43 -5.02 -3.20 1.88
CA TRP A 43 -4.74 -3.94 0.64
C TRP A 43 -3.62 -3.26 -0.16
N PHE A 44 -3.68 -1.94 -0.27
CA PHE A 44 -2.69 -1.19 -1.03
C PHE A 44 -1.32 -1.19 -0.35
N TYR A 45 -1.29 -1.02 0.97
CA TYR A 45 -0.07 -1.12 1.77
C TYR A 45 0.59 -2.49 1.61
N HIS A 46 -0.17 -3.58 1.74
CA HIS A 46 0.33 -4.93 1.57
C HIS A 46 0.88 -5.19 0.16
N LYS A 47 0.17 -4.73 -0.88
CA LYS A 47 0.60 -4.88 -2.27
C LYS A 47 1.92 -4.14 -2.53
N ARG A 48 2.10 -2.98 -1.90
CA ARG A 48 3.33 -2.19 -2.01
C ARG A 48 4.49 -2.82 -1.22
N ALA A 49 4.25 -3.24 0.01
CA ALA A 49 5.23 -3.94 0.84
C ALA A 49 5.73 -5.22 0.14
N LYS A 50 4.84 -6.00 -0.49
CA LYS A 50 5.24 -7.17 -1.28
C LYS A 50 6.14 -6.81 -2.46
N LYS A 51 5.88 -5.70 -3.15
CA LYS A 51 6.69 -5.27 -4.31
C LYS A 51 8.06 -4.75 -3.89
N GLU A 52 8.13 -4.05 -2.76
CA GLU A 52 9.39 -3.55 -2.19
C GLU A 52 10.23 -4.70 -1.60
N ALA A 53 9.60 -5.64 -0.91
CA ALA A 53 10.25 -6.88 -0.45
C ALA A 53 10.77 -7.72 -1.63
N ALA A 54 9.98 -7.87 -2.70
CA ALA A 54 10.39 -8.60 -3.89
C ALA A 54 11.54 -7.92 -4.65
N ARG A 55 11.67 -6.58 -4.56
CA ARG A 55 12.84 -5.87 -5.10
C ARG A 55 14.10 -6.18 -4.28
N ARG A 56 14.01 -6.03 -2.96
CA ARG A 56 15.13 -6.32 -2.04
C ARG A 56 15.59 -7.77 -2.12
N SER A 57 14.65 -8.72 -2.20
CA SER A 57 15.00 -10.14 -2.33
C SER A 57 15.71 -10.45 -3.64
N ARG A 58 15.37 -9.77 -4.74
CA ARG A 58 16.05 -9.92 -6.04
C ARG A 58 17.45 -9.33 -6.00
N GLU A 59 17.63 -8.17 -5.38
CA GLU A 59 18.95 -7.54 -5.20
C GLU A 59 19.88 -8.44 -4.37
N GLN A 60 19.39 -8.99 -3.25
CA GLN A 60 20.14 -9.93 -2.41
C GLN A 60 20.51 -11.23 -3.14
N LEU A 61 19.60 -11.79 -3.95
CA LEU A 61 19.89 -12.99 -4.75
C LEU A 61 20.93 -12.70 -5.83
N PHE A 62 20.84 -11.53 -6.48
CA PHE A 62 21.77 -11.13 -7.53
C PHE A 62 23.17 -10.90 -6.98
N GLU A 63 23.25 -10.23 -5.84
CA GLU A 63 24.50 -10.02 -5.11
C GLU A 63 25.14 -11.37 -4.73
N ASN A 64 24.39 -12.25 -4.06
CA ASN A 64 24.89 -13.59 -3.71
C ASN A 64 25.38 -14.38 -4.92
N TYR A 65 24.64 -14.34 -6.04
CA TYR A 65 25.03 -15.00 -7.28
C TYR A 65 26.38 -14.47 -7.81
N MET A 66 26.57 -13.15 -7.83
CA MET A 66 27.83 -12.52 -8.26
C MET A 66 29.01 -12.92 -7.39
N TRP A 67 28.85 -12.93 -6.06
CA TRP A 67 29.89 -13.36 -5.13
C TRP A 67 30.31 -14.82 -5.37
N THR A 68 29.34 -15.72 -5.62
CA THR A 68 29.65 -17.13 -5.95
C THR A 68 30.38 -17.29 -7.28
N HIS A 69 29.98 -16.56 -8.33
CA HIS A 69 30.60 -16.68 -9.65
C HIS A 69 32.04 -16.14 -9.67
N LEU A 70 32.28 -14.99 -9.02
CA LEU A 70 33.62 -14.40 -8.88
C LEU A 70 34.59 -15.33 -8.14
N ARG A 71 34.13 -16.03 -7.09
CA ARG A 71 34.95 -16.99 -6.34
C ARG A 71 35.31 -18.23 -7.16
N SER A 72 34.44 -18.67 -8.07
CA SER A 72 34.68 -19.86 -8.92
C SER A 72 35.65 -19.60 -10.08
N ARG A 73 35.75 -18.35 -10.56
CA ARG A 73 36.61 -17.97 -11.69
C ARG A 73 38.09 -17.80 -11.31
N ASN A 74 38.39 -17.72 -10.02
CA ASN A 74 39.74 -17.47 -9.49
C ASN A 74 40.43 -18.74 -8.95
N ARG A 75 39.93 -19.92 -9.32
CA ARG A 75 40.57 -21.23 -9.18
C ARG A 75 40.78 -21.82 -10.57
#